data_AF-A0A3Q8UBE6-F1
#
_entry.id   AF-A0A3Q8UBE6-F1
#
_cell.length_a   1.000
_cell.length_b   1.000
_cell.length_c   1.000
_cell.angle_alpha   90.00
_cell.angle_beta   90.00
_cell.angle_gamma   90.00
#
_symmetry.space_group_name_H-M   'P 1'
#
loop_
_entity.id
_entity.type
_entity.pdbx_description
1 polymer ?
#
loop_
_entity_poly.entity_id
_entity_poly.type
_entity_poly.pdbx_seq_one_letter_code
_entity_poly.pdbx_strand_id
1 'polypeptide(L)'
;MANPNQKQNLVCLDDFEERAKSLLPKSTLSYYSSGADDQITLRENRSSLDRIQLLPRVLRDVSTVSLETRILGHTVAFPFGIAPTAFHKLAAPDGEISTAKAATEANTCMTLSSFSNISLEDVAEACNFKGLRFFQSYILKDTEHSKALIKRAELAGYKAIVLTVDTPVLGIRREDERVNFGLPDDIKLANFSDLISRQVQGKDVTERGSAFRQFLARNCDSSLTWDSLAWLKANTSLPIVLKGILSPEDALLAVKYGVQAVWVSNHGARQLDGVPATIECLPAIRNALRGSGLEIYIDGGFRRGTDVLKALALGANYVFLGRPILWGLTVGQQKGVSRVIELMRIELERAMRLCGATALEEIVPAMLLLPQSTRFQPSHKPYRPFYPRDLQPEVDMRYNHYLRSKF
;
A
#
# COMPACT_ATOMS: atom_id res chain seq x y z
N MET A 1 31.32 12.03 -16.96
CA MET A 1 31.06 11.96 -15.51
C MET A 1 30.22 13.17 -15.14
N ALA A 2 29.02 13.00 -14.59
CA ALA A 2 28.16 14.12 -14.22
C ALA A 2 28.73 14.84 -12.99
N ASN A 3 28.70 16.18 -13.00
CA ASN A 3 29.24 17.04 -11.95
C ASN A 3 28.46 16.82 -10.62
N PRO A 4 29.11 16.41 -9.52
CA PRO A 4 28.43 16.16 -8.24
C PRO A 4 27.80 17.40 -7.59
N ASN A 5 28.13 18.62 -8.07
CA ASN A 5 27.56 19.88 -7.57
C ASN A 5 26.39 20.44 -8.39
N GLN A 6 25.96 19.76 -9.46
CA GLN A 6 24.78 20.21 -10.18
C GLN A 6 23.53 19.76 -9.41
N LYS A 7 22.80 20.71 -8.80
CA LYS A 7 21.45 20.46 -8.27
C LYS A 7 20.60 19.90 -9.41
N GLN A 8 20.48 18.57 -9.49
CA GLN A 8 19.62 17.95 -10.47
C GLN A 8 18.19 18.37 -10.16
N ASN A 9 17.55 18.97 -11.15
CA ASN A 9 16.17 19.43 -11.03
C ASN A 9 15.24 18.23 -11.15
N LEU A 10 14.94 17.57 -10.03
CA LEU A 10 13.98 16.46 -9.97
C LEU A 10 12.55 17.03 -9.91
N VAL A 11 11.79 16.83 -10.98
CA VAL A 11 10.50 17.49 -11.21
C VAL A 11 9.32 16.53 -11.18
N CYS A 12 9.57 15.22 -11.26
CA CYS A 12 8.56 14.18 -11.12
C CYS A 12 9.08 12.96 -10.34
N LEU A 13 8.19 12.03 -9.97
CA LEU A 13 8.60 10.85 -9.18
C LEU A 13 9.45 9.86 -9.97
N ASP A 14 9.35 9.87 -11.30
CA ASP A 14 10.17 9.02 -12.17
C ASP A 14 11.64 9.49 -12.14
N ASP A 15 11.91 10.80 -12.02
CA ASP A 15 13.27 11.33 -11.84
C ASP A 15 13.92 10.82 -10.55
N PHE A 16 13.14 10.69 -9.48
CA PHE A 16 13.60 10.12 -8.20
C PHE A 16 13.93 8.64 -8.36
N GLU A 17 13.11 7.89 -9.10
CA GLU A 17 13.38 6.48 -9.38
C GLU A 17 14.69 6.30 -10.17
N GLU A 18 14.89 7.07 -11.24
CA GLU A 18 16.12 7.00 -12.04
C GLU A 18 17.34 7.44 -11.24
N ARG A 19 17.21 8.48 -10.41
CA ARG A 19 18.30 8.89 -9.52
C ARG A 19 18.61 7.82 -8.48
N ALA A 20 17.59 7.23 -7.85
CA ALA A 20 17.76 6.17 -6.86
C ALA A 20 18.43 4.93 -7.48
N LYS A 21 18.06 4.53 -8.70
CA LYS A 21 18.72 3.45 -9.46
C LYS A 21 20.22 3.68 -9.62
N SER A 22 20.66 4.92 -9.82
CA SER A 22 22.09 5.26 -9.93
C SER A 22 22.87 5.25 -8.61
N LEU A 23 22.17 5.25 -7.46
CA LEU A 23 22.76 5.33 -6.12
C LEU A 23 22.72 4.00 -5.37
N LEU A 24 21.71 3.17 -5.63
CA LEU A 24 21.49 1.93 -4.88
C LEU A 24 22.46 0.82 -5.28
N PRO A 25 22.97 0.03 -4.32
CA PRO A 25 23.62 -1.23 -4.61
C PRO A 25 22.66 -2.16 -5.39
N LYS A 26 23.20 -2.99 -6.29
CA LYS A 26 22.42 -3.90 -7.14
C LYS A 26 21.44 -4.78 -6.34
N SER A 27 21.86 -5.31 -5.19
CA SER A 27 21.01 -6.15 -4.33
C SER A 27 19.78 -5.39 -3.81
N THR A 28 19.99 -4.19 -3.26
CA THR A 28 18.91 -3.32 -2.79
C THR A 28 17.99 -2.88 -3.92
N LEU A 29 18.55 -2.49 -5.06
CA LEU A 29 17.77 -2.09 -6.23
C LEU A 29 16.87 -3.24 -6.70
N SER A 30 17.43 -4.45 -6.78
CA SER A 30 16.67 -5.67 -7.15
C SER A 30 15.49 -5.85 -6.19
N TYR A 31 15.73 -5.80 -4.88
CA TYR A 31 14.68 -5.96 -3.88
C TYR A 31 13.55 -4.94 -3.99
N TYR A 32 13.88 -3.65 -4.10
CA TYR A 32 12.86 -2.60 -4.14
C TYR A 32 12.11 -2.53 -5.48
N SER A 33 12.80 -2.70 -6.60
CA SER A 33 12.20 -2.52 -7.93
C SER A 33 11.36 -3.72 -8.37
N SER A 34 11.66 -4.94 -7.89
CA SER A 34 11.07 -6.17 -8.43
C SER A 34 9.59 -6.34 -8.13
N GLY A 35 8.92 -7.01 -9.06
CA GLY A 35 7.65 -7.70 -8.89
C GLY A 35 7.83 -9.22 -8.81
N ALA A 36 6.72 -9.95 -8.76
CA ALA A 36 6.71 -11.39 -8.85
C ALA A 36 6.86 -11.88 -10.30
N ASP A 37 7.47 -13.04 -10.46
CA ASP A 37 7.58 -13.82 -11.69
C ASP A 37 8.01 -13.02 -12.94
N ASP A 38 7.10 -12.86 -13.90
CA ASP A 38 7.35 -12.18 -15.17
C ASP A 38 7.01 -10.68 -15.11
N GLN A 39 6.64 -10.22 -13.91
CA GLN A 39 6.31 -8.85 -13.56
C GLN A 39 5.19 -8.29 -14.46
N ILE A 40 4.26 -9.15 -14.87
CA ILE A 40 3.12 -8.80 -15.72
C ILE A 40 2.24 -7.80 -14.99
N THR A 41 1.80 -8.15 -13.78
CA THR A 41 0.97 -7.29 -12.92
C THR A 41 1.72 -6.00 -12.54
N LEU A 42 3.05 -6.03 -12.45
CA LEU A 42 3.84 -4.82 -12.15
C LEU A 42 3.69 -3.78 -13.27
N ARG A 43 3.81 -4.22 -14.53
CA ARG A 43 3.56 -3.36 -15.70
C ARG A 43 2.09 -2.98 -15.79
N GLU A 44 1.19 -3.93 -15.51
CA GLU A 44 -0.25 -3.72 -15.57
C GLU A 44 -0.70 -2.60 -14.62
N ASN A 45 -0.26 -2.65 -13.36
CA ASN A 45 -0.53 -1.61 -12.35
C ASN A 45 -0.27 -0.18 -12.85
N ARG A 46 0.80 0.04 -13.62
CA ARG A 46 1.12 1.35 -14.20
C ARG A 46 0.26 1.63 -15.43
N SER A 47 0.21 0.68 -16.37
CA SER A 47 -0.46 0.88 -17.64
C SER A 47 -1.99 1.05 -17.50
N SER A 48 -2.64 0.40 -16.53
CA SER A 48 -4.07 0.57 -16.26
C SER A 48 -4.41 1.99 -15.81
N LEU A 49 -3.54 2.62 -15.01
CA LEU A 49 -3.70 4.03 -14.65
C LEU A 49 -3.58 4.93 -15.89
N ASP A 50 -2.66 4.63 -16.79
CA ASP A 50 -2.45 5.42 -18.02
C ASP A 50 -3.62 5.30 -19.01
N ARG A 51 -4.32 4.15 -19.04
CA ARG A 51 -5.49 3.95 -19.91
C ARG A 51 -6.72 4.76 -19.49
N ILE A 52 -6.82 5.15 -18.22
CA ILE A 52 -7.93 6.00 -17.75
C ILE A 52 -7.64 7.44 -18.15
N GLN A 53 -8.53 8.03 -18.94
CA GLN A 53 -8.43 9.43 -19.36
C GLN A 53 -9.25 10.33 -18.43
N LEU A 54 -8.78 11.56 -18.23
CA LEU A 54 -9.51 12.59 -17.49
C LEU A 54 -10.35 13.42 -18.47
N LEU A 55 -11.56 13.78 -18.05
CA LEU A 55 -12.50 14.64 -18.77
C LEU A 55 -12.71 15.94 -17.98
N PRO A 56 -11.90 16.98 -18.25
CA PRO A 56 -11.97 18.25 -17.55
C PRO A 56 -13.33 18.97 -17.63
N ARG A 57 -13.67 19.71 -16.57
CA ARG A 57 -14.78 20.69 -16.59
C ARG A 57 -14.20 22.10 -16.60
N VAL A 58 -14.51 22.85 -17.66
CA VAL A 58 -13.98 24.21 -17.90
C VAL A 58 -14.87 25.30 -17.30
N LEU A 59 -14.33 26.52 -17.18
CA LEU A 59 -15.04 27.70 -16.66
C LEU A 59 -15.63 27.51 -15.24
N ARG A 60 -14.90 26.76 -14.41
CA ARG A 60 -15.16 26.59 -12.97
C ARG A 60 -14.19 27.49 -12.20
N ASP A 61 -14.67 28.20 -11.18
CA ASP A 61 -13.78 28.92 -10.27
C ASP A 61 -12.98 27.91 -9.43
N VAL A 62 -11.66 27.90 -9.64
CA VAL A 62 -10.71 27.03 -8.95
C VAL A 62 -9.58 27.82 -8.31
N SER A 63 -9.84 29.09 -7.99
CA SER A 63 -8.91 29.99 -7.30
C SER A 63 -8.46 29.41 -5.95
N THR A 64 -9.36 28.70 -5.27
CA THR A 64 -9.08 28.00 -4.01
C THR A 64 -9.43 26.53 -4.15
N VAL A 65 -8.53 25.65 -3.69
CA VAL A 65 -8.74 24.19 -3.67
C VAL A 65 -8.38 23.66 -2.29
N SER A 66 -9.21 22.80 -1.73
CA SER A 66 -8.91 22.04 -0.52
C SER A 66 -8.59 20.59 -0.87
N LEU A 67 -7.49 20.08 -0.32
CA LEU A 67 -7.13 18.67 -0.36
C LEU A 67 -7.43 17.96 0.97
N GLU A 68 -7.82 18.70 2.01
CA GLU A 68 -7.99 18.14 3.35
C GLU A 68 -9.03 17.02 3.35
N THR A 69 -8.73 15.94 4.06
CA THR A 69 -9.66 14.81 4.20
C THR A 69 -9.49 14.13 5.55
N ARG A 70 -10.21 13.02 5.75
CA ARG A 70 -10.13 12.20 6.94
C ARG A 70 -9.83 10.74 6.58
N ILE A 71 -9.06 10.09 7.44
CA ILE A 71 -8.80 8.65 7.39
C ILE A 71 -9.01 8.06 8.79
N LEU A 72 -9.95 7.13 8.93
CA LEU A 72 -10.42 6.59 10.22
C LEU A 72 -10.74 7.69 11.25
N GLY A 73 -11.37 8.77 10.78
CA GLY A 73 -11.72 9.91 11.62
C GLY A 73 -10.58 10.90 11.93
N HIS A 74 -9.34 10.65 11.49
CA HIS A 74 -8.23 11.58 11.65
C HIS A 74 -8.08 12.53 10.46
N THR A 75 -8.02 13.85 10.71
CA THR A 75 -7.78 14.85 9.66
C THR A 75 -6.36 14.79 9.13
N VAL A 76 -6.20 14.81 7.81
CA VAL A 76 -4.93 14.80 7.08
C VAL A 76 -4.97 15.82 5.94
N ALA A 77 -3.80 16.34 5.55
CA ALA A 77 -3.71 17.47 4.62
C ALA A 77 -4.07 17.13 3.16
N PHE A 78 -4.03 15.85 2.78
CA PHE A 78 -4.31 15.37 1.43
C PHE A 78 -4.68 13.88 1.43
N PRO A 79 -5.39 13.37 0.40
CA PRO A 79 -5.95 12.02 0.37
C PRO A 79 -4.95 10.94 -0.08
N PHE A 80 -3.68 11.10 0.30
CA PHE A 80 -2.66 10.08 0.08
C PHE A 80 -1.61 10.06 1.18
N GLY A 81 -1.00 8.90 1.43
CA GLY A 81 0.03 8.70 2.45
C GLY A 81 1.04 7.62 2.08
N ILE A 82 1.72 7.07 3.07
CA ILE A 82 2.87 6.17 2.88
C ILE A 82 2.49 4.74 3.21
N ALA A 83 2.61 3.85 2.22
CA ALA A 83 2.35 2.42 2.34
C ALA A 83 3.40 1.75 3.24
N PRO A 84 3.10 0.59 3.86
CA PRO A 84 4.11 -0.19 4.56
C PRO A 84 5.11 -0.76 3.56
N THR A 85 6.35 -0.28 3.63
CA THR A 85 7.50 -0.84 2.94
C THR A 85 8.52 -1.31 3.98
N ALA A 86 9.13 -2.46 3.74
CA ALA A 86 10.13 -3.02 4.64
C ALA A 86 11.54 -2.53 4.29
N PHE A 87 12.40 -2.50 5.29
CA PHE A 87 13.86 -2.36 5.18
C PHE A 87 14.40 -0.98 4.78
N HIS A 88 13.87 0.11 5.33
CA HIS A 88 14.25 1.45 4.86
C HIS A 88 15.73 1.78 5.05
N LYS A 89 16.45 1.10 5.97
CA LYS A 89 17.89 1.28 6.14
C LYS A 89 18.73 0.83 4.94
N LEU A 90 18.16 0.03 4.04
CA LEU A 90 18.81 -0.26 2.75
C LEU A 90 18.85 0.97 1.82
N ALA A 91 17.93 1.93 2.01
CA ALA A 91 17.87 3.15 1.20
C ALA A 91 18.70 4.29 1.81
N ALA A 92 18.66 4.46 3.13
CA ALA A 92 19.39 5.49 3.86
C ALA A 92 19.61 5.10 5.33
N PRO A 93 20.69 5.56 6.00
CA PRO A 93 21.00 5.19 7.39
C PRO A 93 19.87 5.47 8.40
N ASP A 94 19.19 6.60 8.25
CA ASP A 94 18.07 7.01 9.11
C ASP A 94 16.77 6.22 8.85
N GLY A 95 16.72 5.44 7.77
CA GLY A 95 15.63 4.52 7.44
C GLY A 95 14.23 5.09 7.66
N GLU A 96 13.44 4.37 8.47
CA GLU A 96 12.05 4.68 8.76
C GLU A 96 11.86 5.99 9.54
N ILE A 97 12.86 6.48 10.29
CA ILE A 97 12.78 7.77 11.00
C ILE A 97 12.64 8.93 10.00
N SER A 98 13.47 8.93 8.95
CA SER A 98 13.40 9.94 7.89
C SER A 98 12.03 9.95 7.21
N THR A 99 11.47 8.77 6.95
CA THR A 99 10.12 8.65 6.37
C THR A 99 9.03 9.16 7.32
N ALA A 100 9.10 8.80 8.60
CA ALA A 100 8.10 9.15 9.60
C ALA A 100 8.08 10.65 9.90
N LYS A 101 9.24 11.29 9.96
CA LYS A 101 9.36 12.75 10.11
C LYS A 101 8.75 13.48 8.91
N ALA A 102 9.08 13.06 7.69
CA ALA A 102 8.50 13.66 6.48
C ALA A 102 6.98 13.52 6.43
N ALA A 103 6.42 12.36 6.81
CA ALA A 103 4.98 12.15 6.88
C ALA A 103 4.31 13.04 7.94
N THR A 104 4.96 13.17 9.11
CA THR A 104 4.49 14.00 10.22
C THR A 104 4.48 15.48 9.85
N GLU A 105 5.57 15.98 9.23
CA GLU A 105 5.67 17.36 8.75
C GLU A 105 4.63 17.69 7.68
N ALA A 106 4.34 16.73 6.79
CA ALA A 106 3.35 16.90 5.74
C ALA A 106 1.89 16.64 6.19
N ASN A 107 1.67 16.31 7.46
CA ASN A 107 0.37 15.94 8.03
C ASN A 107 -0.36 14.85 7.21
N THR A 108 0.34 13.74 6.96
CA THR A 108 -0.20 12.56 6.27
C THR A 108 0.05 11.26 7.06
N CYS A 109 -0.67 10.20 6.71
CA CYS A 109 -0.52 8.89 7.33
C CYS A 109 0.75 8.19 6.85
N MET A 110 1.56 7.68 7.79
CA MET A 110 2.56 6.64 7.51
C MET A 110 2.09 5.30 8.08
N THR A 111 2.06 4.27 7.25
CA THR A 111 1.92 2.89 7.74
C THR A 111 3.30 2.27 7.90
N LEU A 112 3.68 1.91 9.13
CA LEU A 112 4.96 1.25 9.42
C LEU A 112 4.86 -0.26 9.18
N SER A 113 5.83 -0.85 8.48
CA SER A 113 5.94 -2.31 8.32
C SER A 113 6.36 -3.00 9.62
N SER A 114 5.81 -4.19 9.89
CA SER A 114 6.32 -5.04 10.99
C SER A 114 7.80 -5.37 10.79
N PHE A 115 8.25 -5.48 9.54
CA PHE A 115 9.65 -5.76 9.16
C PHE A 115 10.50 -4.48 9.02
N SER A 116 10.21 -3.47 9.84
CA SER A 116 11.01 -2.24 9.94
C SER A 116 12.42 -2.50 10.48
N ASN A 117 13.40 -1.71 10.03
CA ASN A 117 14.76 -1.71 10.59
C ASN A 117 14.92 -0.83 11.84
N ILE A 118 13.85 -0.15 12.25
CA ILE A 118 13.76 0.69 13.43
C ILE A 118 12.50 0.26 14.20
N SER A 119 12.59 0.18 15.53
CA SER A 119 11.47 -0.32 16.34
C SER A 119 10.25 0.59 16.19
N LEU A 120 9.05 0.04 16.36
CA LEU A 120 7.83 0.84 16.26
C LEU A 120 7.79 1.97 17.29
N GLU A 121 8.42 1.77 18.45
CA GLU A 121 8.58 2.77 19.52
C GLU A 121 9.54 3.88 19.09
N ASP A 122 10.74 3.54 18.60
CA ASP A 122 11.73 4.53 18.17
C ASP A 122 11.21 5.38 17.01
N VAL A 123 10.43 4.79 16.09
CA VAL A 123 9.77 5.54 15.01
C VAL A 123 8.75 6.53 15.58
N ALA A 124 7.98 6.13 16.58
CA ALA A 124 7.01 7.00 17.23
C ALA A 124 7.70 8.12 18.03
N GLU A 125 8.72 7.78 18.81
CA GLU A 125 9.52 8.72 19.60
C GLU A 125 10.25 9.74 18.73
N ALA A 126 10.83 9.32 17.60
CA ALA A 126 11.51 10.23 16.67
C ALA A 126 10.58 11.29 16.05
N CYS A 127 9.26 11.06 16.10
CA CYS A 127 8.23 12.02 15.71
C CYS A 127 7.61 12.75 16.91
N ASN A 128 8.20 12.64 18.11
CA ASN A 128 7.66 13.11 19.39
C ASN A 128 6.24 12.59 19.66
N PHE A 129 5.95 11.35 19.22
CA PHE A 129 4.62 10.74 19.25
C PHE A 129 3.53 11.53 18.47
N LYS A 130 3.91 12.54 17.67
CA LYS A 130 3.02 13.33 16.78
C LYS A 130 2.97 12.72 15.40
N GLY A 131 1.94 13.05 14.62
CA GLY A 131 1.75 12.52 13.27
C GLY A 131 0.94 11.22 13.26
N LEU A 132 0.22 10.99 12.17
CA LEU A 132 -0.68 9.85 12.04
C LEU A 132 0.11 8.62 11.58
N ARG A 133 0.12 7.57 12.41
CA ARG A 133 0.76 6.30 12.10
C ARG A 133 -0.19 5.13 12.22
N PHE A 134 -0.15 4.25 11.22
CA PHE A 134 -0.73 2.91 11.29
C PHE A 134 0.39 1.87 11.38
N PHE A 135 0.11 0.71 11.97
CA PHE A 135 1.08 -0.37 12.09
C PHE A 135 0.63 -1.56 11.25
N GLN A 136 1.41 -1.91 10.24
CA GLN A 136 1.18 -3.11 9.45
C GLN A 136 1.75 -4.32 10.16
N SER A 137 0.92 -5.36 10.31
CA SER A 137 1.31 -6.61 10.96
C SER A 137 1.03 -7.83 10.06
N TYR A 138 1.84 -8.86 10.25
CA TYR A 138 1.57 -10.22 9.79
C TYR A 138 1.25 -11.07 11.03
N ILE A 139 0.29 -11.99 10.89
CA ILE A 139 0.09 -13.03 11.91
C ILE A 139 1.15 -14.10 11.66
N LEU A 140 2.04 -14.26 12.63
CA LEU A 140 3.10 -15.24 12.60
C LEU A 140 2.59 -16.54 13.24
N LYS A 141 3.30 -17.64 12.98
CA LYS A 141 3.06 -18.91 13.69
C LYS A 141 3.25 -18.76 15.20
N ASP A 142 4.17 -17.91 15.61
CA ASP A 142 4.27 -17.44 17.00
C ASP A 142 3.23 -16.35 17.24
N THR A 143 2.04 -16.78 17.66
CA THR A 143 0.91 -15.87 17.92
C THR A 143 1.15 -14.95 19.11
N GLU A 144 1.95 -15.36 20.10
CA GLU A 144 2.29 -14.52 21.25
C GLU A 144 3.19 -13.36 20.82
N HIS A 145 4.13 -13.58 19.90
CA HIS A 145 4.89 -12.49 19.31
C HIS A 145 3.99 -11.51 18.53
N SER A 146 3.07 -12.02 17.70
CA SER A 146 2.11 -11.15 16.98
C SER A 146 1.25 -10.34 17.95
N LYS A 147 0.77 -10.95 19.04
CA LYS A 147 0.02 -10.28 20.10
C LYS A 147 0.84 -9.19 20.80
N ALA A 148 2.10 -9.47 21.11
CA ALA A 148 3.01 -8.51 21.72
C ALA A 148 3.25 -7.31 20.79
N LEU A 149 3.45 -7.53 19.49
CA LEU A 149 3.61 -6.44 18.51
C LEU A 149 2.37 -5.56 18.42
N ILE A 150 1.18 -6.16 18.40
CA ILE A 150 -0.09 -5.42 18.40
C ILE A 150 -0.18 -4.55 19.66
N LYS A 151 0.07 -5.12 20.84
CA LYS A 151 0.02 -4.37 22.10
C LYS A 151 1.03 -3.22 22.14
N ARG A 152 2.24 -3.46 21.67
CA ARG A 152 3.29 -2.44 21.53
C ARG A 152 2.86 -1.30 20.61
N ALA A 153 2.23 -1.61 19.48
CA ALA A 153 1.69 -0.59 18.57
C ALA A 153 0.61 0.28 19.23
N GLU A 154 -0.30 -0.32 20.01
CA GLU A 154 -1.28 0.44 20.80
C GLU A 154 -0.61 1.41 21.78
N LEU A 155 0.35 0.90 22.56
CA LEU A 155 1.06 1.69 23.58
C LEU A 155 1.91 2.81 22.99
N ALA A 156 2.51 2.59 21.82
CA ALA A 156 3.27 3.60 21.08
C ALA A 156 2.37 4.62 20.34
N GLY A 157 1.05 4.52 20.47
CA GLY A 157 0.09 5.50 19.97
C GLY A 157 -0.25 5.38 18.49
N TYR A 158 0.03 4.23 17.86
CA TYR A 158 -0.46 3.93 16.51
C TYR A 158 -1.99 3.90 16.50
N LYS A 159 -2.59 4.27 15.36
CA LYS A 159 -4.03 4.53 15.24
C LYS A 159 -4.83 3.44 14.52
N ALA A 160 -4.15 2.46 13.93
CA ALA A 160 -4.78 1.29 13.33
C ALA A 160 -3.79 0.13 13.20
N ILE A 161 -4.32 -1.08 13.19
CA ILE A 161 -3.60 -2.28 12.77
C ILE A 161 -3.98 -2.59 11.31
N VAL A 162 -2.97 -2.60 10.44
CA VAL A 162 -3.12 -2.99 9.03
C VAL A 162 -2.72 -4.46 8.91
N LEU A 163 -3.70 -5.36 8.88
CA LEU A 163 -3.43 -6.78 8.67
C LEU A 163 -3.24 -7.02 7.17
N THR A 164 -2.05 -7.50 6.79
CA THR A 164 -1.78 -7.90 5.40
C THR A 164 -2.21 -9.36 5.18
N VAL A 165 -3.13 -9.59 4.24
CA VAL A 165 -3.77 -10.89 4.00
C VAL A 165 -3.37 -11.55 2.67
N ASP A 166 -2.55 -10.90 1.86
CA ASP A 166 -2.13 -11.38 0.52
C ASP A 166 -0.77 -12.14 0.52
N THR A 167 -0.22 -12.43 1.70
CA THR A 167 1.09 -13.10 1.85
C THR A 167 1.02 -14.36 2.73
N PRO A 168 0.14 -15.34 2.43
CA PRO A 168 0.23 -16.65 3.08
C PRO A 168 1.51 -17.41 2.67
N VAL A 169 1.99 -17.14 1.45
CA VAL A 169 3.31 -17.49 0.94
C VAL A 169 3.90 -16.27 0.24
N LEU A 170 5.22 -16.09 0.25
CA LEU A 170 5.85 -14.99 -0.47
C LEU A 170 5.86 -15.26 -1.98
N GLY A 171 5.50 -14.27 -2.79
CA GLY A 171 5.66 -14.34 -4.25
C GLY A 171 7.12 -14.53 -4.68
N ILE A 172 7.33 -15.18 -5.82
CA ILE A 172 8.69 -15.44 -6.34
C ILE A 172 9.20 -14.19 -7.05
N ARG A 173 10.15 -13.48 -6.45
CA ARG A 173 10.79 -12.30 -7.03
C ARG A 173 12.09 -12.75 -7.68
N ARG A 174 12.07 -12.99 -9.00
CA ARG A 174 13.19 -13.65 -9.69
C ARG A 174 14.52 -12.88 -9.58
N GLU A 175 14.50 -11.55 -9.50
CA GLU A 175 15.73 -10.79 -9.26
C GLU A 175 16.30 -11.00 -7.84
N ASP A 176 15.44 -11.08 -6.82
CA ASP A 176 15.87 -11.38 -5.44
C ASP A 176 16.56 -12.76 -5.37
N GLU A 177 16.04 -13.74 -6.12
CA GLU A 177 16.66 -15.07 -6.23
C GLU A 177 17.99 -15.01 -6.98
N ARG A 178 18.09 -14.26 -8.08
CA ARG A 178 19.33 -14.12 -8.88
C ARG A 178 20.46 -13.44 -8.12
N VAL A 179 20.15 -12.50 -7.23
CA VAL A 179 21.15 -11.79 -6.42
C VAL A 179 21.37 -12.42 -5.04
N ASN A 180 20.67 -13.52 -4.73
CA ASN A 180 20.62 -14.14 -3.40
C ASN A 180 20.37 -13.08 -2.32
N PHE A 181 19.25 -12.37 -2.43
CA PHE A 181 18.95 -11.24 -1.56
C PHE A 181 18.93 -11.64 -0.08
N GLY A 182 19.70 -10.91 0.73
CA GLY A 182 19.73 -10.93 2.18
C GLY A 182 20.10 -9.55 2.71
N LEU A 183 19.69 -9.24 3.94
CA LEU A 183 20.05 -7.99 4.60
C LEU A 183 21.55 -7.98 4.95
N PRO A 184 22.22 -6.83 4.87
CA PRO A 184 23.52 -6.61 5.51
C PRO A 184 23.50 -6.94 7.01
N ASP A 185 24.62 -7.43 7.54
CA ASP A 185 24.72 -7.91 8.93
C ASP A 185 24.48 -6.80 9.98
N ASP A 186 24.73 -5.55 9.60
CA ASP A 186 24.49 -4.35 10.42
C ASP A 186 23.02 -3.89 10.40
N ILE A 187 22.18 -4.46 9.51
CA ILE A 187 20.77 -4.10 9.38
C ILE A 187 19.89 -5.22 9.95
N LYS A 188 19.16 -4.91 11.03
CA LYS A 188 18.30 -5.86 11.77
C LYS A 188 16.81 -5.63 11.53
N LEU A 189 15.98 -6.58 11.94
CA LEU A 189 14.53 -6.40 12.09
C LEU A 189 14.24 -5.93 13.52
N ALA A 190 14.12 -4.63 13.74
CA ALA A 190 14.13 -4.05 15.07
C ALA A 190 12.90 -4.40 15.95
N ASN A 191 11.84 -4.92 15.33
CA ASN A 191 10.68 -5.41 16.06
C ASN A 191 10.81 -6.87 16.53
N PHE A 192 11.86 -7.57 16.12
CA PHE A 192 12.10 -8.99 16.37
C PHE A 192 13.37 -9.21 17.20
N SER A 193 13.50 -10.42 17.76
CA SER A 193 14.73 -10.80 18.46
C SER A 193 15.93 -10.89 17.50
N ASP A 194 17.14 -10.80 18.05
CA ASP A 194 18.37 -10.97 17.27
C ASP A 194 18.44 -12.33 16.56
N LEU A 195 17.92 -13.39 17.17
CA LEU A 195 17.86 -14.73 16.57
C LEU A 195 16.97 -14.75 15.32
N ILE A 196 15.84 -14.05 15.35
CA ILE A 196 14.96 -13.93 14.19
C ILE A 196 15.60 -13.04 13.13
N SER A 197 16.21 -11.91 13.52
CA SER A 197 16.90 -11.02 12.59
C SER A 197 18.00 -11.72 11.80
N ARG A 198 18.78 -12.62 12.42
CA ARG A 198 19.81 -13.39 11.73
C ARG A 198 19.27 -14.28 10.60
N GLN A 199 17.98 -14.63 10.60
CA GLN A 199 17.40 -15.45 9.53
C GLN A 199 17.22 -14.68 8.20
N VAL A 200 17.31 -13.35 8.23
CA VAL A 200 17.22 -12.51 7.03
C VAL A 200 18.55 -11.82 6.70
N GLN A 201 19.59 -12.00 7.53
CA GLN A 201 20.91 -11.40 7.37
C GLN A 201 21.90 -12.36 6.72
N GLY A 202 22.88 -11.82 6.00
CA GLY A 202 23.98 -12.59 5.44
C GLY A 202 23.62 -13.39 4.19
N LYS A 203 24.64 -13.68 3.37
CA LYS A 203 24.51 -14.51 2.16
C LYS A 203 24.56 -16.01 2.47
N ASP A 204 25.18 -16.38 3.60
CA ASP A 204 25.39 -17.76 4.01
C ASP A 204 24.12 -18.44 4.56
N VAL A 205 23.03 -17.69 4.77
CA VAL A 205 21.71 -18.26 5.09
C VAL A 205 21.13 -19.02 3.88
N THR A 206 21.69 -18.85 2.68
CA THR A 206 21.12 -19.41 1.45
C THR A 206 22.15 -20.21 0.66
N GLU A 207 22.01 -21.54 0.63
CA GLU A 207 22.69 -22.36 -0.38
C GLU A 207 22.19 -22.03 -1.79
N ARG A 208 20.94 -21.53 -1.96
CA ARG A 208 20.36 -20.91 -3.18
C ARG A 208 19.14 -20.02 -2.82
N GLY A 209 19.06 -18.77 -3.31
CA GLY A 209 17.82 -17.97 -3.36
C GLY A 209 17.66 -16.81 -2.37
N SER A 210 16.44 -16.28 -2.19
CA SER A 210 16.15 -15.14 -1.29
C SER A 210 16.03 -15.55 0.19
N ALA A 211 16.83 -14.96 1.08
CA ALA A 211 16.77 -15.19 2.52
C ALA A 211 15.42 -14.74 3.12
N PHE A 212 14.90 -13.60 2.64
CA PHE A 212 13.62 -13.08 3.11
C PHE A 212 12.44 -14.01 2.75
N ARG A 213 12.47 -14.65 1.58
CA ARG A 213 11.47 -15.67 1.21
C ARG A 213 11.48 -16.85 2.19
N GLN A 214 12.66 -17.35 2.51
CA GLN A 214 12.82 -18.47 3.43
C GLN A 214 12.36 -18.09 4.85
N PHE A 215 12.70 -16.88 5.30
CA PHE A 215 12.24 -16.34 6.57
C PHE A 215 10.70 -16.30 6.66
N LEU A 216 10.01 -15.76 5.64
CA LEU A 216 8.54 -15.72 5.65
C LEU A 216 7.92 -17.12 5.62
N ALA A 217 8.43 -18.04 4.80
CA ALA A 217 7.92 -19.41 4.76
C ALA A 217 8.03 -20.13 6.12
N ARG A 218 9.08 -19.81 6.90
CA ARG A 218 9.29 -20.35 8.24
C ARG A 218 8.34 -19.73 9.26
N ASN A 219 8.14 -18.41 9.22
CA ASN A 219 7.55 -17.65 10.33
C ASN A 219 6.09 -17.20 10.12
N CYS A 220 5.64 -16.96 8.89
CA CYS A 220 4.26 -16.55 8.61
C CYS A 220 3.29 -17.73 8.67
N ASP A 221 2.09 -17.49 9.20
CA ASP A 221 1.04 -18.50 9.25
C ASP A 221 0.25 -18.51 7.94
N SER A 222 0.34 -19.60 7.19
CA SER A 222 -0.41 -19.80 5.94
C SER A 222 -1.79 -20.42 6.16
N SER A 223 -2.18 -20.70 7.41
CA SER A 223 -3.47 -21.32 7.77
C SER A 223 -4.56 -20.31 8.13
N LEU A 224 -4.26 -19.01 8.04
CA LEU A 224 -5.20 -17.94 8.36
C LEU A 224 -6.49 -18.08 7.54
N THR A 225 -7.60 -17.90 8.22
CA THR A 225 -8.94 -17.85 7.62
C THR A 225 -9.62 -16.56 8.04
N TRP A 226 -10.83 -16.31 7.53
CA TRP A 226 -11.64 -15.18 7.99
C TRP A 226 -11.92 -15.23 9.50
N ASP A 227 -12.04 -16.42 10.09
CA ASP A 227 -12.24 -16.60 11.53
C ASP A 227 -11.03 -16.16 12.36
N SER A 228 -9.83 -16.11 11.76
CA SER A 228 -8.63 -15.56 12.40
C SER A 228 -8.78 -14.07 12.77
N LEU A 229 -9.73 -13.34 12.15
CA LEU A 229 -10.03 -11.96 12.52
C LEU A 229 -10.65 -11.84 13.91
N ALA A 230 -11.34 -12.88 14.40
CA ALA A 230 -11.87 -12.89 15.76
C ALA A 230 -10.73 -12.84 16.79
N TRP A 231 -9.63 -13.55 16.54
CA TRP A 231 -8.43 -13.48 17.36
C TRP A 231 -7.81 -12.09 17.34
N LEU A 232 -7.67 -11.47 16.16
CA LEU A 232 -7.10 -10.12 16.06
C LEU A 232 -7.94 -9.11 16.85
N LYS A 233 -9.26 -9.15 16.68
CA LYS A 233 -10.21 -8.29 17.41
C LYS A 233 -10.17 -8.49 18.92
N ALA A 234 -9.96 -9.71 19.39
CA ALA A 234 -9.83 -9.99 20.82
C ALA A 234 -8.53 -9.41 21.42
N ASN A 235 -7.53 -9.10 20.59
CA ASN A 235 -6.21 -8.65 21.03
C ASN A 235 -5.91 -7.18 20.72
N THR A 236 -6.85 -6.42 20.13
CA THR A 236 -6.69 -4.98 19.92
C THR A 236 -8.00 -4.22 20.04
N SER A 237 -7.91 -2.98 20.55
CA SER A 237 -8.99 -2.00 20.47
C SER A 237 -8.84 -1.02 19.30
N LEU A 238 -7.72 -1.08 18.57
CA LEU A 238 -7.50 -0.24 17.42
C LEU A 238 -8.37 -0.66 16.24
N PRO A 239 -8.75 0.29 15.37
CA PRO A 239 -9.30 -0.01 14.06
C PRO A 239 -8.43 -1.01 13.28
N ILE A 240 -9.08 -1.95 12.60
CA ILE A 240 -8.45 -2.95 11.74
C ILE A 240 -8.68 -2.56 10.28
N VAL A 241 -7.60 -2.59 9.51
CA VAL A 241 -7.57 -2.39 8.06
C VAL A 241 -7.09 -3.68 7.40
N LEU A 242 -7.86 -4.23 6.46
CA LEU A 242 -7.44 -5.43 5.71
C LEU A 242 -6.77 -5.05 4.41
N LYS A 243 -5.47 -5.32 4.28
CA LYS A 243 -4.66 -5.01 3.09
C LYS A 243 -4.39 -6.26 2.27
N GLY A 244 -4.65 -6.16 0.96
CA GLY A 244 -4.48 -7.27 0.01
C GLY A 244 -5.78 -7.72 -0.66
N ILE A 245 -6.86 -6.95 -0.51
CA ILE A 245 -8.18 -7.27 -1.06
C ILE A 245 -8.18 -6.93 -2.56
N LEU A 246 -8.56 -7.88 -3.41
CA LEU A 246 -8.74 -7.65 -4.85
C LEU A 246 -10.14 -8.00 -5.37
N SER A 247 -10.94 -8.69 -4.57
CA SER A 247 -12.27 -9.18 -4.95
C SER A 247 -13.39 -8.43 -4.19
N PRO A 248 -14.54 -8.17 -4.85
CA PRO A 248 -15.74 -7.69 -4.17
C PRO A 248 -16.25 -8.62 -3.06
N GLU A 249 -16.09 -9.94 -3.24
CA GLU A 249 -16.55 -10.96 -2.32
C GLU A 249 -15.79 -10.88 -0.98
N ASP A 250 -14.46 -10.75 -1.03
CA ASP A 250 -13.65 -10.58 0.18
C ASP A 250 -13.91 -9.22 0.85
N ALA A 251 -14.20 -8.18 0.07
CA ALA A 251 -14.61 -6.89 0.61
C ALA A 251 -15.94 -6.99 1.40
N LEU A 252 -16.92 -7.76 0.92
CA LEU A 252 -18.17 -8.01 1.65
C LEU A 252 -17.95 -8.83 2.93
N LEU A 253 -17.03 -9.81 2.90
CA LEU A 253 -16.64 -10.53 4.11
C LEU A 253 -16.01 -9.59 5.14
N ALA A 254 -15.18 -8.64 4.72
CA ALA A 254 -14.63 -7.62 5.62
C ALA A 254 -15.73 -6.83 6.38
N VAL A 255 -16.86 -6.54 5.72
CA VAL A 255 -18.05 -5.94 6.37
C VAL A 255 -18.63 -6.87 7.43
N LYS A 256 -18.86 -8.16 7.11
CA LYS A 256 -19.38 -9.17 8.06
C LYS A 256 -18.49 -9.28 9.30
N TYR A 257 -17.17 -9.28 9.09
CA TYR A 257 -16.19 -9.34 10.16
C TYR A 257 -15.92 -7.98 10.81
N GLY A 258 -16.64 -6.92 10.45
CA GLY A 258 -16.66 -5.62 11.14
C GLY A 258 -15.31 -4.94 11.25
N VAL A 259 -14.50 -4.95 10.19
CA VAL A 259 -13.28 -4.14 10.08
C VAL A 259 -13.64 -2.72 9.64
N GLN A 260 -12.73 -1.75 9.84
CA GLN A 260 -13.02 -0.33 9.60
C GLN A 260 -12.68 0.12 8.18
N ALA A 261 -11.72 -0.55 7.54
CA ALA A 261 -11.38 -0.29 6.15
C ALA A 261 -10.87 -1.54 5.43
N VAL A 262 -11.06 -1.55 4.12
CA VAL A 262 -10.34 -2.46 3.20
C VAL A 262 -9.32 -1.68 2.42
N TRP A 263 -8.24 -2.33 2.04
CA TRP A 263 -7.16 -1.75 1.26
C TRP A 263 -6.90 -2.61 0.04
N VAL A 264 -7.32 -2.08 -1.11
CA VAL A 264 -7.18 -2.66 -2.44
C VAL A 264 -5.70 -2.68 -2.81
N SER A 265 -5.09 -3.86 -2.80
CA SER A 265 -3.65 -4.02 -2.96
C SER A 265 -3.34 -5.37 -3.59
N ASN A 266 -2.42 -5.38 -4.56
CA ASN A 266 -1.73 -6.59 -5.03
C ASN A 266 -0.28 -6.61 -4.55
N HIS A 267 -0.02 -5.99 -3.40
CA HIS A 267 1.30 -5.86 -2.80
C HIS A 267 2.33 -5.15 -3.70
N GLY A 268 1.89 -4.21 -4.53
CA GLY A 268 2.76 -3.59 -5.54
C GLY A 268 3.28 -4.59 -6.57
N ALA A 269 2.46 -5.60 -6.91
CA ALA A 269 2.75 -6.73 -7.79
C ALA A 269 3.90 -7.64 -7.33
N ARG A 270 4.03 -7.85 -6.01
CA ARG A 270 5.15 -8.62 -5.41
C ARG A 270 4.75 -10.00 -4.88
N GLN A 271 3.47 -10.35 -5.03
CA GLN A 271 2.85 -11.58 -4.54
C GLN A 271 2.45 -12.49 -5.72
N LEU A 272 1.17 -12.60 -6.06
CA LEU A 272 0.72 -13.37 -7.21
C LEU A 272 0.81 -12.52 -8.50
N ASP A 273 1.62 -12.96 -9.48
CA ASP A 273 1.67 -12.34 -10.82
C ASP A 273 0.52 -12.86 -11.69
N GLY A 274 0.01 -12.01 -12.59
CA GLY A 274 -1.17 -12.31 -13.42
C GLY A 274 -2.51 -11.89 -12.80
N VAL A 275 -2.51 -11.28 -11.61
CA VAL A 275 -3.69 -10.61 -11.04
C VAL A 275 -3.94 -9.25 -11.72
N PRO A 276 -5.20 -8.75 -11.71
CA PRO A 276 -5.51 -7.43 -12.25
C PRO A 276 -4.75 -6.28 -11.55
N ALA A 277 -4.71 -5.14 -12.23
CA ALA A 277 -4.26 -3.90 -11.60
C ALA A 277 -5.24 -3.47 -10.51
N THR A 278 -4.74 -2.92 -9.41
CA THR A 278 -5.58 -2.51 -8.26
C THR A 278 -6.65 -1.49 -8.65
N ILE A 279 -6.32 -0.56 -9.55
CA ILE A 279 -7.27 0.46 -10.05
C ILE A 279 -8.46 -0.15 -10.80
N GLU A 280 -8.29 -1.34 -11.38
CA GLU A 280 -9.36 -2.03 -12.12
C GLU A 280 -10.31 -2.79 -11.19
N CYS A 281 -9.82 -3.23 -10.03
CA CYS A 281 -10.65 -3.86 -8.99
C CYS A 281 -11.53 -2.85 -8.26
N LEU A 282 -11.05 -1.60 -8.14
CA LEU A 282 -11.65 -0.57 -7.29
C LEU A 282 -13.15 -0.31 -7.56
N PRO A 283 -13.64 -0.19 -8.82
CA PRO A 283 -15.05 0.12 -9.07
C PRO A 283 -16.00 -0.98 -8.59
N ALA A 284 -15.62 -2.25 -8.76
CA ALA A 284 -16.44 -3.39 -8.35
C ALA A 284 -16.48 -3.51 -6.82
N ILE A 285 -15.32 -3.32 -6.15
CA ILE A 285 -15.23 -3.29 -4.68
C ILE A 285 -16.04 -2.11 -4.12
N ARG A 286 -15.89 -0.91 -4.68
CA ARG A 286 -16.66 0.26 -4.26
C ARG A 286 -18.16 0.02 -4.38
N ASN A 287 -18.59 -0.63 -5.46
CA ASN A 287 -20.00 -0.96 -5.65
C ASN A 287 -20.51 -1.96 -4.59
N ALA A 288 -19.77 -3.02 -4.31
CA ALA A 288 -20.13 -4.01 -3.31
C ALA A 288 -20.22 -3.40 -1.89
N LEU A 289 -19.35 -2.43 -1.58
CA LEU A 289 -19.31 -1.75 -0.29
C LEU A 289 -20.27 -0.55 -0.16
N ARG A 290 -21.13 -0.27 -1.15
CA ARG A 290 -22.09 0.83 -1.06
C ARG A 290 -22.96 0.70 0.19
N GLY A 291 -23.04 1.78 0.96
CA GLY A 291 -23.82 1.84 2.20
C GLY A 291 -23.20 1.13 3.41
N SER A 292 -22.04 0.46 3.27
CA SER A 292 -21.40 -0.24 4.39
C SER A 292 -20.71 0.69 5.39
N GLY A 293 -20.34 1.90 4.97
CA GLY A 293 -19.55 2.84 5.78
C GLY A 293 -18.07 2.50 5.88
N LEU A 294 -17.59 1.38 5.33
CA LEU A 294 -16.16 1.05 5.30
C LEU A 294 -15.40 2.03 4.39
N GLU A 295 -14.25 2.49 4.88
CA GLU A 295 -13.29 3.23 4.05
C GLU A 295 -12.57 2.25 3.09
N ILE A 296 -12.24 2.75 1.90
CA ILE A 296 -11.53 2.00 0.85
C ILE A 296 -10.20 2.68 0.58
N TYR A 297 -9.11 2.01 0.88
CA TYR A 297 -7.77 2.46 0.53
C TYR A 297 -7.26 1.73 -0.69
N ILE A 298 -6.25 2.28 -1.34
CA ILE A 298 -5.64 1.64 -2.51
C ILE A 298 -4.14 1.95 -2.61
N ASP A 299 -3.36 0.96 -3.05
CA ASP A 299 -1.97 1.14 -3.51
C ASP A 299 -1.74 0.46 -4.87
N GLY A 300 -0.50 0.50 -5.36
CA GLY A 300 -0.08 -0.18 -6.60
C GLY A 300 -0.07 0.75 -7.83
N GLY A 301 1.12 0.98 -8.39
CA GLY A 301 1.28 1.71 -9.67
C GLY A 301 1.23 3.24 -9.61
N PHE A 302 0.73 3.85 -8.54
CA PHE A 302 0.62 5.31 -8.38
C PHE A 302 1.98 6.03 -8.47
N ARG A 303 2.05 7.04 -9.33
CA ARG A 303 3.26 7.85 -9.59
C ARG A 303 2.95 9.33 -9.79
N ARG A 304 1.71 9.70 -10.04
CA ARG A 304 1.29 11.07 -10.40
C ARG A 304 0.07 11.52 -9.60
N GLY A 305 -0.07 12.83 -9.41
CA GLY A 305 -1.27 13.39 -8.76
C GLY A 305 -2.57 13.09 -9.53
N THR A 306 -2.49 12.96 -10.85
CA THR A 306 -3.63 12.52 -11.68
C THR A 306 -4.01 11.06 -11.43
N ASP A 307 -3.09 10.21 -11.00
CA ASP A 307 -3.41 8.83 -10.59
C ASP A 307 -4.26 8.82 -9.32
N VAL A 308 -3.91 9.68 -8.35
CA VAL A 308 -4.68 9.84 -7.11
C VAL A 308 -6.09 10.33 -7.44
N LEU A 309 -6.23 11.36 -8.27
CA LEU A 309 -7.54 11.86 -8.71
C LEU A 309 -8.40 10.75 -9.35
N LYS A 310 -7.80 9.90 -10.21
CA LYS A 310 -8.50 8.76 -10.82
C LYS A 310 -9.01 7.78 -9.77
N ALA A 311 -8.19 7.43 -8.78
CA ALA A 311 -8.63 6.53 -7.71
C ALA A 311 -9.76 7.13 -6.85
N LEU A 312 -9.69 8.42 -6.52
CA LEU A 312 -10.76 9.10 -5.79
C LEU A 312 -12.06 9.11 -6.60
N ALA A 313 -11.99 9.43 -7.90
CA ALA A 313 -13.14 9.39 -8.80
C ALA A 313 -13.75 7.99 -8.93
N LEU A 314 -12.95 6.93 -8.78
CA LEU A 314 -13.42 5.54 -8.76
C LEU A 314 -13.88 5.05 -7.38
N GLY A 315 -13.77 5.90 -6.35
CA GLY A 315 -14.36 5.66 -5.03
C GLY A 315 -13.39 5.16 -3.96
N ALA A 316 -12.08 5.34 -4.15
CA ALA A 316 -11.14 5.24 -3.03
C ALA A 316 -11.31 6.44 -2.09
N ASN A 317 -11.13 6.21 -0.79
CA ASN A 317 -11.03 7.25 0.24
C ASN A 317 -9.58 7.75 0.38
N TYR A 318 -8.59 6.88 0.17
CA TYR A 318 -7.19 7.21 0.39
C TYR A 318 -6.24 6.38 -0.47
N VAL A 319 -5.15 6.99 -0.93
CA VAL A 319 -4.11 6.32 -1.74
C VAL A 319 -2.82 6.18 -0.93
N PHE A 320 -2.11 5.06 -1.07
CA PHE A 320 -0.84 4.85 -0.38
C PHE A 320 0.32 4.62 -1.35
N LEU A 321 1.43 5.33 -1.12
CA LEU A 321 2.65 5.30 -1.93
C LEU A 321 3.69 4.39 -1.30
N GLY A 322 4.19 3.41 -2.07
CA GLY A 322 5.30 2.54 -1.66
C GLY A 322 6.63 2.99 -2.26
N ARG A 323 7.03 2.36 -3.37
CA ARG A 323 8.34 2.58 -4.05
C ARG A 323 8.77 4.05 -4.20
N PRO A 324 7.91 5.01 -4.61
CA PRO A 324 8.35 6.41 -4.73
C PRO A 324 8.90 7.01 -3.44
N ILE A 325 8.39 6.57 -2.27
CA ILE A 325 8.89 7.00 -0.96
C ILE A 325 10.30 6.47 -0.72
N LEU A 326 10.57 5.21 -1.08
CA LEU A 326 11.90 4.62 -0.97
C LEU A 326 12.90 5.30 -1.92
N TRP A 327 12.46 5.69 -3.12
CA TRP A 327 13.28 6.47 -4.05
C TRP A 327 13.62 7.85 -3.49
N GLY A 328 12.63 8.56 -2.95
CA GLY A 328 12.85 9.82 -2.21
C GLY A 328 13.86 9.65 -1.08
N LEU A 329 13.69 8.59 -0.28
CA LEU A 329 14.57 8.27 0.84
C LEU A 329 16.02 8.02 0.39
N THR A 330 16.24 7.25 -0.68
CA THR A 330 17.57 7.04 -1.26
C THR A 330 18.21 8.33 -1.73
N VAL A 331 17.44 9.20 -2.41
CA VAL A 331 17.98 10.40 -3.05
C VAL A 331 18.33 11.50 -2.04
N GLY A 332 17.54 11.65 -0.98
CA GLY A 332 17.66 12.79 -0.09
C GLY A 332 17.21 12.57 1.34
N GLN A 333 17.14 11.32 1.79
CA GLN A 333 16.66 10.94 3.13
C GLN A 333 15.30 11.59 3.43
N GLN A 334 15.09 12.18 4.61
CA GLN A 334 13.87 12.92 4.94
C GLN A 334 13.52 13.97 3.87
N LYS A 335 14.47 14.81 3.43
CA LYS A 335 14.20 15.88 2.44
C LYS A 335 13.73 15.34 1.10
N GLY A 336 14.26 14.18 0.69
CA GLY A 336 13.83 13.51 -0.53
C GLY A 336 12.42 12.94 -0.41
N VAL A 337 12.08 12.34 0.73
CA VAL A 337 10.69 11.90 1.02
C VAL A 337 9.74 13.10 1.05
N SER A 338 10.08 14.19 1.75
CA SER A 338 9.27 15.41 1.78
C SER A 338 9.05 15.97 0.37
N ARG A 339 10.07 15.93 -0.50
CA ARG A 339 9.95 16.38 -1.88
C ARG A 339 9.02 15.49 -2.72
N VAL A 340 9.07 14.17 -2.55
CA VAL A 340 8.15 13.22 -3.21
C VAL A 340 6.70 13.50 -2.79
N ILE A 341 6.45 13.68 -1.49
CA ILE A 341 5.12 14.02 -0.95
C ILE A 341 4.64 15.35 -1.54
N GLU A 342 5.50 16.37 -1.55
CA GLU A 342 5.17 17.70 -2.05
C GLU A 342 4.87 17.69 -3.56
N LEU A 343 5.64 16.95 -4.35
CA LEU A 343 5.35 16.78 -5.79
C LEU A 343 3.98 16.16 -6.00
N MET A 344 3.67 15.06 -5.31
CA MET A 344 2.34 14.42 -5.41
C MET A 344 1.21 15.38 -5.02
N ARG A 345 1.40 16.18 -3.95
CA ARG A 345 0.45 17.19 -3.48
C ARG A 345 0.20 18.26 -4.55
N ILE A 346 1.27 18.86 -5.09
CA ILE A 346 1.20 19.89 -6.14
C ILE A 346 0.52 19.32 -7.39
N GLU A 347 0.86 18.10 -7.79
CA GLU A 347 0.27 17.47 -8.97
C GLU A 347 -1.22 17.19 -8.79
N LEU A 348 -1.65 16.73 -7.61
CA LEU A 348 -3.05 16.48 -7.30
C LEU A 348 -3.85 17.80 -7.29
N GLU A 349 -3.34 18.83 -6.61
CA GLU A 349 -3.95 20.17 -6.57
C GLU A 349 -4.12 20.72 -8.00
N ARG A 350 -3.08 20.61 -8.83
CA ARG A 350 -3.12 21.01 -10.24
C ARG A 350 -4.14 20.19 -11.04
N ALA A 351 -4.20 18.88 -10.83
CA ALA A 351 -5.15 18.00 -11.51
C ALA A 351 -6.60 18.36 -11.14
N MET A 352 -6.88 18.64 -9.87
CA MET A 352 -8.19 19.09 -9.40
C MET A 352 -8.60 20.42 -10.03
N ARG A 353 -7.71 21.43 -10.01
CA ARG A 353 -7.95 22.73 -10.68
C ARG A 353 -8.29 22.54 -12.16
N LEU A 354 -7.48 21.76 -12.88
CA LEU A 354 -7.69 21.51 -14.30
C LEU A 354 -8.96 20.70 -14.57
N CYS A 355 -9.39 19.84 -13.65
CA CYS A 355 -10.64 19.10 -13.76
C CYS A 355 -11.87 19.90 -13.30
N GLY A 356 -11.69 21.11 -12.78
CA GLY A 356 -12.78 21.95 -12.29
C GLY A 356 -13.32 21.55 -10.91
N ALA A 357 -12.52 20.85 -10.10
CA ALA A 357 -12.84 20.42 -8.75
C ALA A 357 -12.11 21.30 -7.71
N THR A 358 -12.85 21.82 -6.73
CA THR A 358 -12.30 22.63 -5.62
C THR A 358 -12.25 21.89 -4.29
N ALA A 359 -12.99 20.79 -4.17
CA ALA A 359 -13.02 19.92 -3.01
C ALA A 359 -13.04 18.45 -3.45
N LEU A 360 -12.63 17.54 -2.57
CA LEU A 360 -12.52 16.12 -2.91
C LEU A 360 -13.89 15.49 -3.21
N GLU A 361 -14.95 15.99 -2.58
CA GLU A 361 -16.33 15.52 -2.76
C GLU A 361 -16.87 15.81 -4.17
N GLU A 362 -16.26 16.77 -4.89
CA GLU A 362 -16.61 17.07 -6.27
C GLU A 362 -15.98 16.10 -7.27
N ILE A 363 -15.00 15.27 -6.84
CA ILE A 363 -14.34 14.31 -7.70
C ILE A 363 -15.26 13.11 -7.94
N VAL A 364 -15.75 12.97 -9.17
CA VAL A 364 -16.77 11.98 -9.54
C VAL A 364 -16.36 11.11 -10.72
N PRO A 365 -16.94 9.90 -10.89
CA PRO A 365 -16.65 9.03 -12.02
C PRO A 365 -16.86 9.69 -13.40
N ALA A 366 -17.76 10.66 -13.51
CA ALA A 366 -18.03 11.39 -14.75
C ALA A 366 -16.84 12.26 -15.23
N MET A 367 -15.84 12.48 -14.38
CA MET A 367 -14.56 13.11 -14.76
C MET A 367 -13.61 12.14 -15.45
N LEU A 368 -14.01 10.88 -15.66
CA LEU A 368 -13.19 9.85 -16.28
C LEU A 368 -13.81 9.37 -17.59
N LEU A 369 -12.96 9.21 -18.60
CA LEU A 369 -13.24 8.33 -19.72
C LEU A 369 -12.49 7.02 -19.49
N LEU A 370 -13.24 5.98 -19.14
CA LEU A 370 -12.70 4.64 -18.96
C LEU A 370 -12.46 4.00 -20.33
N PRO A 371 -11.39 3.21 -20.50
CA PRO A 371 -11.20 2.45 -21.73
C PRO A 371 -12.43 1.55 -21.96
N GLN A 372 -12.90 1.46 -23.21
CA GLN A 372 -13.94 0.49 -23.56
C GLN A 372 -13.42 -0.90 -23.21
N SER A 373 -14.02 -1.53 -22.20
CA SER A 373 -13.56 -2.82 -21.70
C SER A 373 -13.84 -3.91 -22.75
N THR A 374 -12.80 -4.45 -23.37
CA THR A 374 -12.87 -5.80 -23.99
C THR A 374 -12.59 -6.91 -22.98
N ARG A 375 -12.30 -6.57 -21.73
CA ARG A 375 -11.94 -7.55 -20.68
C ARG A 375 -12.64 -7.24 -19.36
N PHE A 376 -13.16 -8.33 -18.78
CA PHE A 376 -13.93 -8.46 -17.54
C PHE A 376 -15.43 -8.13 -17.62
N GLN A 377 -16.18 -9.02 -18.27
CA GLN A 377 -17.50 -9.40 -17.76
C GLN A 377 -17.26 -10.59 -16.82
N PRO A 378 -17.62 -10.52 -15.53
CA PRO A 378 -17.57 -11.70 -14.68
C PRO A 378 -18.44 -12.77 -15.33
N SER A 379 -17.86 -13.95 -15.61
CA SER A 379 -18.62 -15.06 -16.16
C SER A 379 -19.79 -15.40 -15.25
N HIS A 380 -20.99 -15.56 -15.81
CA HIS A 380 -22.25 -15.93 -15.17
C HIS A 380 -22.28 -17.28 -14.41
N LYS A 381 -21.13 -17.82 -14.02
CA LYS A 381 -21.03 -18.97 -13.12
C LYS A 381 -20.40 -18.49 -11.83
N PRO A 382 -21.13 -18.50 -10.69
CA PRO A 382 -20.49 -18.24 -9.41
C PRO A 382 -19.33 -19.22 -9.27
N TYR A 383 -18.13 -18.69 -9.07
CA TYR A 383 -17.01 -19.46 -8.58
C TYR A 383 -17.50 -20.18 -7.33
N ARG A 384 -17.53 -21.52 -7.30
CA ARG A 384 -17.96 -22.27 -6.10
C ARG A 384 -16.96 -21.98 -5.00
N PRO A 385 -17.32 -21.20 -3.98
CA PRO A 385 -16.36 -20.85 -2.97
C PRO A 385 -16.30 -21.96 -1.94
N PHE A 386 -15.14 -22.17 -1.34
CA PHE A 386 -15.03 -22.86 -0.05
C PHE A 386 -15.58 -21.92 1.03
N TYR A 387 -16.91 -21.77 1.13
CA TYR A 387 -17.56 -20.99 2.18
C TYR A 387 -18.38 -21.87 3.14
N PRO A 388 -18.57 -21.43 4.38
CA PRO A 388 -19.68 -21.87 5.23
C PRO A 388 -21.04 -21.66 4.53
N ARG A 389 -21.97 -22.62 4.68
CA ARG A 389 -23.24 -22.70 3.89
C ARG A 389 -24.23 -21.54 4.13
N ASP A 390 -24.00 -20.71 5.14
CA ASP A 390 -24.91 -19.63 5.58
C ASP A 390 -24.81 -18.33 4.74
N LEU A 391 -23.77 -18.16 3.91
CA LEU A 391 -23.45 -16.89 3.24
C LEU A 391 -23.87 -16.76 1.77
N GLN A 392 -24.38 -17.83 1.19
CA GLN A 392 -24.66 -17.91 -0.25
C GLN A 392 -25.77 -16.94 -0.76
N PRO A 393 -26.90 -16.73 -0.04
CA PRO A 393 -28.03 -15.97 -0.60
C PRO A 393 -27.83 -14.45 -0.71
N GLU A 394 -27.08 -13.84 0.20
CA GLU A 394 -26.99 -12.37 0.30
C GLU A 394 -25.95 -11.78 -0.67
N VAL A 395 -24.85 -12.53 -0.89
CA VAL A 395 -23.83 -12.22 -1.89
C VAL A 395 -24.42 -12.32 -3.29
N ASP A 396 -25.14 -13.41 -3.57
CA ASP A 396 -25.80 -13.61 -4.87
C ASP A 396 -26.83 -12.51 -5.17
N MET A 397 -27.60 -12.04 -4.18
CA MET A 397 -28.62 -11.01 -4.40
C MET A 397 -28.03 -9.63 -4.76
N ARG A 398 -27.02 -9.16 -4.02
CA ARG A 398 -26.39 -7.84 -4.25
C ARG A 398 -25.51 -7.84 -5.50
N TYR A 399 -24.87 -8.96 -5.80
CA TYR A 399 -24.08 -9.15 -7.01
C TYR A 399 -24.95 -9.22 -8.29
N ASN A 400 -26.08 -9.95 -8.25
CA ASN A 400 -27.00 -10.04 -9.38
C ASN A 400 -27.69 -8.70 -9.69
N HIS A 401 -27.92 -7.84 -8.69
CA HIS A 401 -28.43 -6.49 -8.92
C HIS A 401 -27.45 -5.61 -9.73
N TYR A 402 -26.15 -5.73 -9.47
CA TYR A 402 -25.11 -5.02 -10.23
C TYR A 402 -25.09 -5.45 -11.71
N LEU A 403 -25.13 -6.75 -12.00
CA LEU A 403 -25.13 -7.25 -13.37
C LEU A 403 -26.36 -6.77 -14.16
N ARG A 404 -27.55 -6.74 -13.53
CA ARG A 404 -28.78 -6.23 -14.16
C ARG A 404 -28.81 -4.72 -14.38
N SER A 405 -28.00 -3.95 -13.65
CA SER A 405 -27.91 -2.49 -13.84
C SER A 405 -26.99 -2.07 -15.00
N LYS A 406 -26.35 -3.03 -15.67
CA LYS A 406 -25.40 -2.83 -16.77
C LYS A 406 -25.88 -3.40 -18.11
N PHE A 407 -27.09 -3.99 -18.17
CA PHE A 407 -27.72 -4.53 -19.37
C PHE A 407 -29.18 -4.12 -19.47
#